data_AF-A0A543K7W5-F1
#
_entry.id   AF-A0A543K7W5-F1
#
_cell.length_a   1.000
_cell.length_b   1.000
_cell.length_c   1.000
_cell.angle_alpha   90.00
_cell.angle_beta   90.00
_cell.angle_gamma   90.00
#
_symmetry.space_group_name_H-M   'P 1'
#
loop_
_entity.id
_entity.type
_entity.pdbx_description
1 polymer ?
#
loop_
_entity_poly.entity_id
_entity_poly.type
_entity_poly.pdbx_seq_one_letter_code
_entity_poly.pdbx_strand_id
1 'polypeptide(L)'
;MGARRSRGWLRAVPDRWPPAVRVLVGVLLVATGTVLALRPFRSLAVLFVLLVGALVLSGVGDLLRGRRPWGVLRGLVQLVAALALLLWPGPGLGVLTLVVAATLVVDGSLGLAQGWRSRGADRWATLLGSGALVVVGVLALLWRDVTLLVLAVAFGVRLVVQGFRLVRRRTAGPPGAARPARRLTGAVLAVVGALLLATVGVLVQRGHPQPDGFYAVPAEVPAEPGRLLRAEPFDRKVPAGARAWRILYTTTRDDGIPAVASGLVVVPTGADGPAPVVAWAHGTTGWAPGCAPSVLDEPFEAGALFALEDVVDRGWALVASDYVGLGTESPHPYVIGQGEGRSVLDALRAAREVADEMPDGVTLDDRTVVWGHSQGGHAALWTGALAPTYAPELRLDGVAALAPASNLEALVQVIEESAVGALFAVYVVQAYASVYDDVRLGDYVRPGAQLLVREMAQRCLSERGVLVSAGQALLLDRPVWDRDPTSGPFGRRLAENVPPGPISVPLLVGQGEADTLIAPAAQQEWVRARCAEGQQVDYRTYPGRDHLSLVAADSPATAELLAWTAERFEGVPAGGPARQDRCADLH
;
A
#
# COMPACT_ATOMS: atom_id res chain seq x y z
N MET A 1 -53.90 46.01 -19.03
CA MET A 1 -53.69 44.70 -18.39
C MET A 1 -53.48 43.65 -19.48
N GLY A 2 -52.32 43.01 -19.52
CA GLY A 2 -51.96 42.03 -20.56
C GLY A 2 -50.57 41.47 -20.30
N ALA A 3 -50.46 40.53 -19.36
CA ALA A 3 -49.20 39.96 -18.94
C ALA A 3 -48.56 39.12 -20.06
N ARG A 4 -47.57 39.68 -20.77
CA ARG A 4 -46.67 38.92 -21.64
C ARG A 4 -45.85 37.95 -20.78
N ARG A 5 -46.21 36.67 -20.83
CA ARG A 5 -45.43 35.57 -20.27
C ARG A 5 -44.03 35.55 -20.90
N SER A 6 -43.01 35.87 -20.11
CA SER A 6 -41.60 35.72 -20.48
C SER A 6 -41.28 34.23 -20.68
N ARG A 7 -41.05 33.83 -21.93
CA ARG A 7 -40.56 32.49 -22.30
C ARG A 7 -39.15 32.30 -21.71
N GLY A 8 -39.01 31.29 -20.83
CA GLY A 8 -37.75 30.96 -20.15
C GLY A 8 -36.70 30.37 -21.10
N TRP A 9 -35.45 30.80 -20.93
CA TRP A 9 -34.30 30.53 -21.80
C TRP A 9 -33.67 29.13 -21.62
N LEU A 10 -34.43 28.12 -21.17
CA LEU A 10 -34.07 26.70 -21.33
C LEU A 10 -34.16 26.23 -22.81
N ARG A 11 -34.38 27.17 -23.73
CA ARG A 11 -34.32 27.02 -25.20
C ARG A 11 -33.08 27.64 -25.84
N ALA A 12 -32.01 27.91 -25.10
CA ALA A 12 -30.78 28.37 -25.73
C ALA A 12 -29.54 27.76 -25.08
N VAL A 13 -29.35 26.48 -25.39
CA VAL A 13 -28.15 26.16 -26.19
C VAL A 13 -28.55 26.57 -27.61
N PRO A 14 -27.79 27.45 -28.29
CA PRO A 14 -28.32 28.23 -29.40
C PRO A 14 -28.90 27.33 -30.47
N ASP A 15 -30.22 27.43 -30.68
CA ASP A 15 -30.89 26.93 -31.89
C ASP A 15 -30.29 27.58 -33.17
N ARG A 16 -29.38 28.55 -33.01
CA ARG A 16 -28.59 29.22 -34.04
C ARG A 16 -27.27 28.51 -34.43
N TRP A 17 -26.84 27.47 -33.70
CA TRP A 17 -25.61 26.77 -34.10
C TRP A 17 -25.88 25.81 -35.26
N PRO A 18 -25.08 25.86 -36.35
CA PRO A 18 -25.19 24.92 -37.44
C PRO A 18 -25.19 23.48 -36.90
N PRO A 19 -26.02 22.58 -37.45
CA PRO A 19 -26.08 21.18 -37.02
C PRO A 19 -24.69 20.52 -37.00
N ALA A 20 -23.83 20.87 -37.96
CA ALA A 20 -22.45 20.42 -38.04
C ALA A 20 -21.61 20.82 -36.79
N VAL A 21 -21.73 22.06 -36.33
CA VAL A 21 -21.02 22.57 -35.15
C VAL A 21 -21.50 21.87 -33.88
N ARG A 22 -22.81 21.60 -33.75
CA ARG A 22 -23.36 20.86 -32.59
C ARG A 22 -22.91 19.40 -32.55
N VAL A 23 -22.87 18.74 -33.70
CA VAL A 23 -22.37 17.36 -33.81
C VAL A 23 -20.88 17.33 -33.52
N LEU A 24 -20.09 18.25 -34.08
CA LEU A 24 -18.65 18.35 -33.84
C LEU A 24 -18.33 18.55 -32.35
N VAL A 25 -18.98 19.53 -31.70
CA VAL A 25 -18.83 19.78 -30.25
C VAL A 25 -19.31 18.58 -29.43
N GLY A 26 -20.42 17.95 -29.82
CA GLY A 26 -20.93 16.76 -29.14
C GLY A 26 -19.97 15.57 -29.21
N VAL A 27 -19.36 15.31 -30.38
CA VAL A 27 -18.34 14.27 -30.58
C VAL A 27 -17.07 14.58 -29.80
N LEU A 28 -16.60 15.83 -29.81
CA LEU A 28 -15.45 16.28 -29.02
C LEU A 28 -15.67 16.07 -27.51
N LEU A 29 -16.88 16.35 -27.01
CA LEU A 29 -17.24 16.12 -25.60
C LEU A 29 -17.30 14.63 -25.25
N VAL A 30 -17.79 13.77 -26.15
CA VAL A 30 -17.75 12.31 -25.95
C VAL A 30 -16.31 11.81 -25.94
N ALA A 31 -15.50 12.17 -26.94
CA ALA A 31 -14.11 11.73 -27.02
C ALA A 31 -13.29 12.18 -25.79
N THR A 32 -13.41 13.45 -25.40
CA THR A 32 -12.72 14.00 -24.22
C THR A 32 -13.21 13.35 -22.94
N GLY A 33 -14.52 13.18 -22.78
CA GLY A 33 -15.11 12.55 -21.60
C GLY A 33 -14.74 11.07 -21.46
N THR A 34 -14.65 10.34 -22.58
CA THR A 34 -14.19 8.94 -22.62
C THR A 34 -12.71 8.83 -22.25
N VAL A 35 -11.86 9.72 -22.73
CA VAL A 35 -10.43 9.74 -22.35
C VAL A 35 -10.26 10.03 -20.87
N LEU A 36 -10.99 10.99 -20.31
CA LEU A 36 -10.93 11.30 -18.87
C LEU A 36 -11.49 10.18 -17.98
N ALA A 37 -12.54 9.48 -18.42
CA ALA A 37 -13.15 8.39 -17.66
C ALA A 37 -12.30 7.12 -17.69
N LEU A 38 -11.62 6.84 -18.80
CA LEU A 38 -10.81 5.63 -18.97
C LEU A 38 -9.35 5.82 -18.54
N ARG A 39 -8.81 7.05 -18.60
CA ARG A 39 -7.39 7.35 -18.34
C ARG A 39 -7.20 8.71 -17.64
N PRO A 40 -7.66 8.86 -16.39
CA PRO A 40 -7.73 10.15 -15.69
C PRO A 40 -6.37 10.82 -15.41
N PHE A 41 -5.26 10.06 -15.46
CA PHE A 41 -3.91 10.54 -15.11
C PHE A 41 -2.99 10.81 -16.33
N ARG A 42 -3.48 10.65 -17.57
CA ARG A 42 -2.63 10.71 -18.78
C ARG A 42 -1.95 12.05 -19.07
N SER A 43 -2.42 13.14 -18.46
CA SER A 43 -1.68 14.40 -18.39
C SER A 43 -2.38 15.35 -17.41
N LEU A 44 -1.76 15.57 -16.26
CA LEU A 44 -2.22 16.52 -15.24
C LEU A 44 -2.40 17.94 -15.82
N ALA A 45 -1.57 18.31 -16.79
CA ALA A 45 -1.70 19.55 -17.55
C ALA A 45 -2.99 19.59 -18.40
N VAL A 46 -3.37 18.48 -19.03
CA VAL A 46 -4.63 18.39 -19.80
C VAL A 46 -5.84 18.47 -18.86
N LEU A 47 -5.80 17.77 -17.72
CA LEU A 47 -6.86 17.84 -16.71
C LEU A 47 -7.02 19.28 -16.18
N PHE A 48 -5.92 19.94 -15.89
CA PHE A 48 -5.89 21.34 -15.46
C PHE A 48 -6.53 22.27 -16.51
N VAL A 49 -6.12 22.18 -17.78
CA VAL A 49 -6.67 22.99 -18.87
C VAL A 49 -8.17 22.75 -19.06
N LEU A 50 -8.62 21.50 -19.00
CA LEU A 50 -10.02 21.14 -19.14
C LEU A 50 -10.86 21.65 -17.97
N LEU A 51 -10.33 21.57 -16.75
CA LEU A 51 -11.01 22.07 -15.56
C LEU A 51 -11.14 23.60 -15.58
N VAL A 52 -10.05 24.32 -15.87
CA VAL A 52 -10.06 25.78 -16.00
C VAL A 52 -11.03 26.20 -17.10
N GLY A 53 -10.97 25.55 -18.27
CA GLY A 53 -11.90 25.80 -19.38
C GLY A 53 -13.36 25.58 -18.98
N ALA A 54 -13.66 24.51 -18.23
CA ALA A 54 -15.01 24.23 -17.75
C ALA A 54 -15.52 25.26 -16.74
N LEU A 55 -14.68 25.70 -15.80
CA LEU A 55 -15.02 26.74 -14.82
C LEU A 55 -15.31 28.08 -15.50
N VAL A 56 -14.49 28.46 -16.49
CA VAL A 56 -14.71 29.69 -17.29
C VAL A 56 -16.01 29.62 -18.08
N LEU A 57 -16.24 28.52 -18.83
CA LEU A 57 -17.45 28.35 -19.63
C LEU A 57 -18.71 28.32 -18.77
N SER A 58 -18.66 27.68 -17.61
CA SER A 58 -19.76 27.65 -16.65
C SER A 58 -20.01 29.04 -16.05
N GLY A 59 -18.96 29.72 -15.60
CA GLY A 59 -19.05 31.02 -14.94
C GLY A 59 -19.60 32.11 -15.86
N VAL A 60 -19.06 32.19 -17.09
CA VAL A 60 -19.60 33.06 -18.15
C VAL A 60 -21.04 32.69 -18.47
N GLY A 61 -21.35 31.39 -18.56
CA GLY A 61 -22.70 30.91 -18.79
C GLY A 61 -23.70 31.35 -17.73
N ASP A 62 -23.31 31.36 -16.45
CA ASP A 62 -24.16 31.78 -15.33
C ASP A 62 -24.31 33.30 -15.24
N LEU A 63 -23.26 34.07 -15.54
CA LEU A 63 -23.34 35.53 -15.69
C LEU A 63 -24.29 35.94 -16.81
N LEU A 64 -24.20 35.30 -17.97
CA LEU A 64 -25.06 35.58 -19.13
C LEU A 64 -26.55 35.21 -18.88
N ARG A 65 -26.81 34.24 -17.99
CA ARG A 65 -28.16 33.81 -17.60
C ARG A 65 -28.71 34.59 -16.39
N GLY A 66 -27.85 35.25 -15.63
CA GLY A 66 -28.16 35.85 -14.34
C GLY A 66 -29.04 37.09 -14.43
N ARG A 67 -30.37 36.93 -14.29
CA ARG A 67 -31.30 38.04 -13.95
C ARG A 67 -31.58 38.16 -12.46
N ARG A 68 -30.99 37.28 -11.64
CA ARG A 68 -31.15 37.21 -10.18
C ARG A 68 -29.77 37.15 -9.51
N PRO A 69 -29.62 37.73 -8.31
CA PRO A 69 -28.32 37.91 -7.65
C PRO A 69 -27.53 36.60 -7.47
N TRP A 70 -28.23 35.48 -7.27
CA TRP A 70 -27.62 34.16 -7.08
C TRP A 70 -26.91 33.58 -8.31
N GLY A 71 -27.41 33.87 -9.52
CA GLY A 71 -26.75 33.43 -10.76
C GLY A 71 -25.49 34.22 -11.03
N VAL A 72 -25.51 35.51 -10.68
CA VAL A 72 -24.33 36.38 -10.80
C VAL A 72 -23.26 35.95 -9.80
N LEU A 73 -23.64 35.72 -8.54
CA LEU A 73 -22.72 35.27 -7.49
C LEU A 73 -22.05 33.93 -7.85
N ARG A 74 -22.83 32.95 -8.32
CA ARG A 74 -22.31 31.65 -8.76
C ARG A 74 -21.33 31.78 -9.92
N GLY A 75 -21.67 32.60 -10.92
CA GLY A 75 -20.80 32.85 -12.06
C GLY A 75 -19.48 33.51 -11.66
N LEU A 76 -19.52 34.49 -10.75
CA LEU A 76 -18.33 35.14 -10.21
C LEU A 76 -17.42 34.17 -9.45
N VAL A 77 -17.99 33.32 -8.58
CA VAL A 77 -17.23 32.31 -7.82
C VAL A 77 -16.48 31.36 -8.76
N GLN A 78 -17.12 30.89 -9.84
CA GLN A 78 -16.49 29.99 -10.81
C GLN A 78 -15.35 30.66 -11.59
N LEU A 79 -15.49 31.94 -11.92
CA LEU A 79 -14.43 32.70 -12.59
C LEU A 79 -13.25 33.01 -11.66
N VAL A 80 -13.52 33.32 -10.39
CA VAL A 80 -12.47 33.50 -9.37
C VAL A 80 -11.73 32.18 -9.12
N ALA A 81 -12.45 31.05 -9.06
CA ALA A 81 -11.84 29.73 -8.96
C ALA A 81 -10.95 29.40 -10.16
N ALA A 82 -11.38 29.71 -11.38
CA ALA A 82 -10.57 29.52 -12.59
C ALA A 82 -9.31 30.42 -12.59
N LEU A 83 -9.45 31.68 -12.18
CA LEU A 83 -8.34 32.63 -12.09
C LEU A 83 -7.34 32.22 -11.01
N ALA A 84 -7.81 31.75 -9.85
CA ALA A 84 -6.97 31.24 -8.77
C ALA A 84 -6.14 30.04 -9.23
N LEU A 85 -6.72 29.13 -10.03
CA LEU A 85 -5.98 28.01 -10.62
C LEU A 85 -4.90 28.47 -11.60
N LEU A 86 -5.21 29.47 -12.45
CA LEU A 86 -4.27 29.99 -13.46
C LEU A 86 -3.09 30.77 -12.86
N LEU A 87 -3.30 31.46 -11.75
CA LEU A 87 -2.28 32.29 -11.09
C LEU A 87 -1.45 31.51 -10.08
N TRP A 88 -1.80 30.25 -9.77
CA TRP A 88 -1.07 29.45 -8.79
C TRP A 88 0.27 28.95 -9.36
N PRO A 89 1.37 29.00 -8.59
CA PRO A 89 2.67 28.51 -9.03
C PRO A 89 2.67 26.97 -9.15
N GLY A 90 2.26 26.49 -10.32
CA GLY A 90 2.23 25.08 -10.71
C GLY A 90 0.93 24.34 -10.34
N PRO A 91 0.45 23.41 -11.18
CA PRO A 91 -0.78 22.65 -10.90
C PRO A 91 -0.51 21.56 -9.86
N GLY A 92 -0.43 21.94 -8.58
CA GLY A 92 -0.40 20.98 -7.48
C GLY A 92 -1.76 20.29 -7.34
N LEU A 93 -1.76 18.95 -7.27
CA LEU A 93 -2.99 18.14 -7.14
C LEU A 93 -3.87 18.59 -5.97
N GLY A 94 -3.27 18.96 -4.83
CA GLY A 94 -3.99 19.45 -3.66
C GLY A 94 -4.78 20.74 -3.90
N VAL A 95 -4.24 21.67 -4.70
CA VAL A 95 -4.91 22.94 -5.05
C VAL A 95 -6.07 22.69 -6.00
N LEU A 96 -5.87 21.79 -6.97
CA LEU A 96 -6.92 21.41 -7.91
C LEU A 96 -8.12 20.79 -7.17
N THR A 97 -7.86 19.86 -6.24
CA THR A 97 -8.89 19.21 -5.42
C THR A 97 -9.62 20.22 -4.54
N LEU A 98 -8.89 21.10 -3.86
CA LEU A 98 -9.45 22.12 -2.98
C LEU A 98 -10.42 23.03 -3.74
N VAL A 99 -10.00 23.53 -4.91
CA VAL A 99 -10.80 24.46 -5.71
C VAL A 99 -12.07 23.77 -6.23
N VAL A 100 -11.97 22.53 -6.72
CA VAL A 100 -13.16 21.80 -7.21
C VAL A 100 -14.12 21.49 -6.07
N ALA A 101 -13.61 20.99 -4.95
CA ALA A 101 -14.41 20.65 -3.79
C ALA A 101 -15.14 21.87 -3.21
N ALA A 102 -14.42 22.99 -3.03
CA ALA A 102 -14.99 24.26 -2.60
C ALA A 102 -16.08 24.76 -3.57
N THR A 103 -15.84 24.63 -4.88
CA THR A 103 -16.83 25.03 -5.90
C THR A 103 -18.10 24.17 -5.81
N LEU A 104 -17.99 22.86 -5.60
CA LEU A 104 -19.13 21.95 -5.43
C LEU A 104 -19.94 22.26 -4.17
N VAL A 105 -19.27 22.53 -3.05
CA VAL A 105 -19.94 22.91 -1.79
C VAL A 105 -20.67 24.23 -1.94
N VAL A 106 -20.04 25.24 -2.55
CA VAL A 106 -20.66 26.55 -2.77
C VAL A 106 -21.84 26.42 -3.73
N ASP A 107 -21.69 25.72 -4.84
CA ASP A 107 -22.77 25.55 -5.83
C ASP A 107 -23.96 24.78 -5.24
N GLY A 108 -23.69 23.70 -4.52
CA GLY A 108 -24.70 22.93 -3.79
C GLY A 108 -25.41 23.77 -2.71
N SER A 109 -24.69 24.58 -1.94
CA SER A 109 -25.27 25.44 -0.91
C SER A 109 -26.18 26.52 -1.50
N LEU A 110 -25.75 27.15 -2.59
CA LEU A 110 -26.56 28.11 -3.35
C LEU A 110 -27.81 27.44 -3.96
N GLY A 111 -27.66 26.21 -4.44
CA GLY A 111 -28.76 25.39 -4.95
C GLY A 111 -29.78 25.01 -3.87
N LEU A 112 -29.33 24.66 -2.66
CA LEU A 112 -30.19 24.38 -1.50
C LEU A 112 -30.99 25.63 -1.10
N ALA A 113 -30.33 26.79 -1.01
CA ALA A 113 -30.97 28.07 -0.69
C ALA A 113 -32.04 28.47 -1.74
N GLN A 114 -31.83 28.13 -3.01
CA GLN A 114 -32.80 28.32 -4.08
C GLN A 114 -33.96 27.31 -4.00
N GLY A 115 -33.63 26.04 -3.77
CA GLY A 115 -34.61 24.96 -3.62
C GLY A 115 -35.58 25.23 -2.48
N TRP A 116 -35.10 25.78 -1.36
CA TRP A 116 -35.94 26.07 -0.19
C TRP A 116 -37.03 27.11 -0.45
N ARG A 117 -36.80 28.03 -1.39
CA ARG A 117 -37.78 29.05 -1.84
C ARG A 117 -38.68 28.58 -2.99
N SER A 118 -38.47 27.37 -3.50
CA SER A 118 -39.21 26.79 -4.64
C SER A 118 -40.44 26.02 -4.16
N ARG A 119 -41.46 25.83 -5.00
CA ARG A 119 -42.69 25.08 -4.68
C ARG A 119 -42.92 23.92 -5.66
N GLY A 120 -43.59 22.86 -5.23
CA GLY A 120 -43.95 21.69 -6.05
C GLY A 120 -42.80 20.68 -6.26
N ALA A 121 -42.96 19.74 -7.19
CA ALA A 121 -41.98 18.66 -7.43
C ALA A 121 -40.57 19.15 -7.82
N ASP A 122 -40.46 20.34 -8.41
CA ASP A 122 -39.17 20.98 -8.73
C ASP A 122 -38.40 21.40 -7.46
N ARG A 123 -39.07 21.61 -6.31
CA ARG A 123 -38.44 21.87 -5.01
C ARG A 123 -37.57 20.69 -4.60
N TRP A 124 -38.15 19.49 -4.61
CA TRP A 124 -37.48 18.28 -4.15
C TRP A 124 -36.36 17.86 -5.08
N ALA A 125 -36.54 17.98 -6.40
CA ALA A 125 -35.47 17.73 -7.36
C ALA A 125 -34.27 18.68 -7.19
N THR A 126 -34.54 19.96 -6.89
CA THR A 126 -33.49 20.96 -6.65
C THR A 126 -32.78 20.73 -5.31
N LEU A 127 -33.54 20.45 -4.25
CA LEU A 127 -32.96 20.19 -2.92
C LEU A 127 -32.11 18.92 -2.89
N LEU A 128 -32.60 17.82 -3.47
CA LEU A 128 -31.86 16.55 -3.51
C LEU A 128 -30.60 16.65 -4.37
N GLY A 129 -30.70 17.24 -5.57
CA GLY A 129 -29.55 17.42 -6.44
C GLY A 129 -28.49 18.36 -5.86
N SER A 130 -28.92 19.43 -5.18
CA SER A 130 -28.00 20.39 -4.56
C SER A 130 -27.39 19.85 -3.26
N GLY A 131 -28.16 19.08 -2.48
CA GLY A 131 -27.66 18.35 -1.31
C GLY A 131 -26.60 17.32 -1.70
N ALA A 132 -26.81 16.58 -2.79
CA ALA A 132 -25.81 15.65 -3.32
C ALA A 132 -24.50 16.36 -3.71
N LEU A 133 -24.57 17.56 -4.31
CA LEU A 133 -23.37 18.36 -4.62
C LEU A 133 -22.60 18.80 -3.37
N VAL A 134 -23.30 19.19 -2.29
CA VAL A 134 -22.66 19.52 -1.02
C VAL A 134 -21.99 18.29 -0.42
N VAL A 135 -22.67 17.14 -0.37
CA VAL A 135 -22.10 15.90 0.16
C VAL A 135 -20.87 15.48 -0.63
N VAL A 136 -20.95 15.47 -1.96
CA VAL A 136 -19.80 15.16 -2.83
C VAL A 136 -18.67 16.18 -2.63
N GLY A 137 -18.97 17.47 -2.47
CA GLY A 137 -17.97 18.50 -2.20
C GLY A 137 -17.30 18.39 -0.83
N VAL A 138 -18.03 17.98 0.21
CA VAL A 138 -17.47 17.74 1.55
C VAL A 138 -16.62 16.47 1.57
N LEU A 139 -17.12 15.38 0.98
CA LEU A 139 -16.34 14.16 0.79
C LEU A 139 -15.06 14.45 -0.01
N ALA A 140 -15.16 15.32 -1.01
CA ALA A 140 -14.03 15.77 -1.80
C ALA A 140 -12.95 16.52 -0.99
N LEU A 141 -13.33 17.24 0.07
CA LEU A 141 -12.41 17.91 0.99
C LEU A 141 -11.78 16.95 2.01
N LEU A 142 -12.54 15.93 2.43
CA LEU A 142 -12.12 14.93 3.41
C LEU A 142 -11.20 13.85 2.80
N TRP A 143 -11.39 13.52 1.52
CA TRP A 143 -10.68 12.42 0.83
C TRP A 143 -9.81 12.95 -0.31
N ARG A 144 -8.90 13.89 -0.02
CA ARG A 144 -8.18 14.67 -1.04
C ARG A 144 -7.48 13.82 -2.11
N ASP A 145 -7.05 12.60 -1.77
CA ASP A 145 -6.25 11.72 -2.62
C ASP A 145 -7.09 10.88 -3.60
N VAL A 146 -8.28 10.41 -3.20
CA VAL A 146 -9.20 9.60 -4.04
C VAL A 146 -10.15 10.49 -4.86
N THR A 147 -10.34 11.72 -4.41
CA THR A 147 -11.31 12.68 -4.94
C THR A 147 -11.05 13.03 -6.39
N LEU A 148 -9.80 13.15 -6.83
CA LEU A 148 -9.48 13.51 -8.21
C LEU A 148 -9.82 12.40 -9.19
N LEU A 149 -9.61 11.13 -8.81
CA LEU A 149 -9.98 9.99 -9.63
C LEU A 149 -11.51 9.94 -9.78
N VAL A 150 -12.24 10.06 -8.68
CA VAL A 150 -13.70 10.03 -8.67
C VAL A 150 -14.28 11.23 -9.42
N LEU A 151 -13.72 12.43 -9.24
CA LEU A 151 -14.15 13.64 -9.93
C LEU A 151 -13.79 13.63 -11.42
N ALA A 152 -12.61 13.15 -11.82
CA ALA A 152 -12.21 13.04 -13.22
C ALA A 152 -13.07 12.02 -13.96
N VAL A 153 -13.37 10.88 -13.33
CA VAL A 153 -14.27 9.86 -13.88
C VAL A 153 -15.71 10.38 -13.94
N ALA A 154 -16.23 10.98 -12.86
CA ALA A 154 -17.58 11.55 -12.84
C ALA A 154 -17.75 12.70 -13.84
N PHE A 155 -16.73 13.56 -13.96
CA PHE A 155 -16.70 14.64 -14.95
C PHE A 155 -16.58 14.10 -16.36
N GLY A 156 -15.74 13.09 -16.61
CA GLY A 156 -15.62 12.39 -17.89
C GLY A 156 -16.96 11.77 -18.33
N VAL A 157 -17.61 11.01 -17.45
CA VAL A 157 -18.96 10.45 -17.67
C VAL A 157 -19.99 11.55 -17.94
N ARG A 158 -19.92 12.68 -17.22
CA ARG A 158 -20.81 13.82 -17.44
C ARG A 158 -20.62 14.44 -18.83
N LEU A 159 -19.38 14.61 -19.29
CA LEU A 159 -19.07 15.11 -20.63
C LEU A 159 -19.57 14.14 -21.71
N VAL A 160 -19.42 12.83 -21.51
CA VAL A 160 -19.97 11.80 -22.41
C VAL A 160 -21.49 11.93 -22.51
N VAL A 161 -22.19 12.01 -21.38
CA VAL A 161 -23.66 12.15 -21.36
C VAL A 161 -24.12 13.45 -22.02
N GLN A 162 -23.39 14.56 -21.82
CA GLN A 162 -23.69 15.85 -22.46
C GLN A 162 -23.43 15.81 -23.97
N GLY A 163 -22.32 15.20 -24.40
CA GLY A 163 -21.97 15.01 -25.80
C GLY A 163 -23.01 14.15 -26.53
N PHE A 164 -23.42 13.02 -25.94
CA PHE A 164 -24.51 12.19 -26.47
C PHE A 164 -25.83 12.95 -26.59
N ARG A 165 -26.18 13.80 -25.61
CA ARG A 165 -27.39 14.64 -25.69
C ARG A 165 -27.33 15.68 -26.82
N LEU A 166 -26.14 16.22 -27.11
CA LEU A 166 -25.92 17.15 -28.22
C LEU A 166 -25.98 16.45 -29.58
N VAL A 167 -25.41 15.24 -29.69
CA VAL A 167 -25.45 14.42 -30.91
C VAL A 167 -26.85 13.86 -31.19
N ARG A 168 -27.57 13.42 -30.16
CA ARG A 168 -28.90 12.78 -30.27
C ARG A 168 -30.04 13.77 -30.53
N ARG A 169 -29.80 15.08 -30.47
CA ARG A 169 -30.76 16.12 -30.92
C ARG A 169 -30.85 16.20 -32.45
N ARG A 170 -31.14 15.07 -33.11
CA ARG A 170 -31.67 15.06 -34.49
C ARG A 170 -33.20 15.02 -34.43
N THR A 171 -33.81 16.08 -35.00
CA THR A 171 -35.21 16.14 -35.49
C THR A 171 -36.34 15.74 -34.55
N ALA A 172 -36.23 15.94 -33.23
CA ALA A 172 -37.40 15.90 -32.36
C ALA A 172 -38.10 17.26 -32.35
N GLY A 173 -39.39 17.28 -32.72
CA GLY A 173 -40.27 18.46 -32.72
C GLY A 173 -40.38 19.17 -31.36
N PRO A 174 -41.19 20.26 -31.25
CA PRO A 174 -41.19 21.14 -30.09
C PRO A 174 -41.46 20.34 -28.80
N PRO A 175 -40.76 20.67 -27.68
CA PRO A 175 -40.79 19.85 -26.49
C PRO A 175 -42.19 19.84 -25.88
N GLY A 176 -42.89 18.70 -25.97
CA GLY A 176 -43.97 18.38 -25.06
C GLY A 176 -43.42 18.38 -23.63
N ALA A 177 -44.15 18.98 -22.70
CA ALA A 177 -43.76 19.17 -21.30
C ALA A 177 -43.09 17.92 -20.73
N ALA A 178 -41.76 17.97 -20.56
CA ALA A 178 -41.02 16.88 -19.94
C ALA A 178 -41.54 16.71 -18.51
N ARG A 179 -42.26 15.62 -18.26
CA ARG A 179 -42.96 15.32 -17.01
C ARG A 179 -42.03 15.49 -15.79
N PRO A 180 -42.50 16.08 -14.68
CA PRO A 180 -41.73 16.24 -13.43
C PRO A 180 -41.15 14.90 -12.92
N ALA A 181 -41.81 13.78 -13.25
CA ALA A 181 -41.32 12.43 -13.01
C ALA A 181 -39.90 12.18 -13.55
N ARG A 182 -39.56 12.61 -14.79
CA ARG A 182 -38.23 12.38 -15.37
C ARG A 182 -37.11 13.18 -14.68
N ARG A 183 -37.44 14.34 -14.10
CA ARG A 183 -36.49 15.16 -13.32
C ARG A 183 -36.27 14.56 -11.93
N LEU A 184 -37.34 14.07 -11.31
CA LEU A 184 -37.28 13.33 -10.05
C LEU A 184 -36.45 12.05 -10.20
N THR A 185 -36.65 11.28 -11.28
CA THR A 185 -35.83 10.09 -11.59
C THR A 185 -34.35 10.44 -11.73
N GLY A 186 -34.02 11.54 -12.43
CA GLY A 186 -32.61 11.98 -12.55
C GLY A 186 -31.97 12.39 -11.23
N ALA A 187 -32.72 13.06 -10.34
CA ALA A 187 -32.25 13.44 -9.01
C ALA A 187 -32.07 12.22 -8.09
N VAL A 188 -33.00 11.26 -8.15
CA VAL A 188 -32.91 9.98 -7.42
C VAL A 188 -31.68 9.19 -7.88
N LEU A 189 -31.45 9.07 -9.20
CA LEU A 189 -30.27 8.39 -9.73
C LEU A 189 -28.95 9.07 -9.32
N ALA A 190 -28.93 10.41 -9.20
CA ALA A 190 -27.75 11.13 -8.73
C ALA A 190 -27.48 10.88 -7.23
N VAL A 191 -28.51 10.85 -6.39
CA VAL A 191 -28.39 10.50 -4.96
C VAL A 191 -27.95 9.06 -4.79
N VAL A 192 -28.55 8.12 -5.54
CA VAL A 192 -28.15 6.71 -5.54
C VAL A 192 -26.70 6.55 -6.00
N GLY A 193 -26.27 7.25 -7.05
CA GLY A 193 -24.88 7.25 -7.50
C GLY A 193 -23.91 7.83 -6.47
N ALA A 194 -24.28 8.92 -5.78
CA ALA A 194 -23.48 9.51 -4.71
C ALA A 194 -23.37 8.59 -3.48
N LEU A 195 -24.47 7.93 -3.09
CA LEU A 195 -24.49 6.94 -2.02
C LEU A 195 -23.65 5.72 -2.40
N LEU A 196 -23.75 5.21 -3.64
CA LEU A 196 -22.90 4.13 -4.15
C LEU A 196 -21.41 4.50 -4.10
N LEU A 197 -21.03 5.69 -4.56
CA LEU A 197 -19.64 6.17 -4.47
C LEU A 197 -19.16 6.31 -3.02
N ALA A 198 -20.01 6.83 -2.12
CA ALA A 198 -19.70 6.92 -0.70
C ALA A 198 -19.54 5.53 -0.07
N THR A 199 -20.43 4.59 -0.39
CA THR A 199 -20.35 3.20 0.08
C THR A 199 -19.11 2.49 -0.46
N VAL A 200 -18.79 2.63 -1.75
CA VAL A 200 -17.57 2.09 -2.35
C VAL A 200 -16.34 2.67 -1.67
N GLY A 201 -16.30 3.98 -1.42
CA GLY A 201 -15.17 4.60 -0.74
C GLY A 201 -15.04 4.20 0.73
N VAL A 202 -16.15 4.00 1.45
CA VAL A 202 -16.13 3.43 2.81
C VAL A 202 -15.66 1.98 2.79
N LEU A 203 -16.04 1.19 1.79
CA LEU A 203 -15.58 -0.19 1.63
C LEU A 203 -14.08 -0.26 1.28
N VAL A 204 -13.57 0.69 0.49
CA VAL A 204 -12.15 0.81 0.16
C VAL A 204 -11.34 1.26 1.38
N GLN A 205 -11.81 2.25 2.15
CA GLN A 205 -11.13 2.71 3.38
C GLN A 205 -11.16 1.68 4.52
N ARG A 206 -12.27 0.93 4.66
CA ARG A 206 -12.34 -0.21 5.59
C ARG A 206 -11.42 -1.37 5.19
N GLY A 207 -10.81 -1.32 4.02
CA GLY A 207 -9.83 -2.31 3.55
C GLY A 207 -8.40 -2.04 4.00
N HIS A 208 -8.11 -0.92 4.69
CA HIS A 208 -6.79 -0.70 5.29
C HIS A 208 -6.81 -1.23 6.72
N PRO A 209 -6.08 -2.30 7.04
CA PRO A 209 -5.93 -2.73 8.43
C PRO A 209 -5.30 -1.57 9.22
N GLN A 210 -5.74 -1.38 10.46
CA GLN A 210 -5.25 -0.32 11.33
C GLN A 210 -4.83 -0.94 12.66
N PRO A 211 -3.65 -0.59 13.18
CA PRO A 211 -3.25 -1.00 14.52
C PRO A 211 -4.26 -0.47 15.55
N ASP A 212 -4.64 -1.30 16.52
CA ASP A 212 -5.49 -0.90 17.64
C ASP A 212 -4.65 -0.24 18.77
N GLY A 213 -5.28 0.05 19.90
CA GLY A 213 -4.61 0.70 21.04
C GLY A 213 -3.44 -0.10 21.64
N PHE A 214 -3.35 -1.42 21.40
CA PHE A 214 -2.24 -2.24 21.88
C PHE A 214 -0.90 -1.78 21.29
N TYR A 215 -0.90 -1.29 20.05
CA TYR A 215 0.30 -0.89 19.32
C TYR A 215 0.74 0.55 19.59
N ALA A 216 -0.02 1.30 20.39
CA ALA A 216 0.32 2.69 20.69
C ALA A 216 1.68 2.78 21.40
N VAL A 217 2.61 3.54 20.81
CA VAL A 217 3.96 3.76 21.37
C VAL A 217 3.84 4.58 22.66
N PRO A 218 4.51 4.20 23.77
CA PRO A 218 4.54 5.01 24.98
C PRO A 218 5.24 6.36 24.73
N ALA A 219 4.88 7.38 25.50
CA ALA A 219 5.45 8.72 25.35
C ALA A 219 6.98 8.76 25.54
N GLU A 220 7.49 7.89 26.42
CA GLU A 220 8.92 7.67 26.62
C GLU A 220 9.23 6.22 26.26
N VAL A 221 10.11 6.03 25.27
CA VAL A 221 10.58 4.71 24.83
C VAL A 221 11.87 4.39 25.60
N PRO A 222 11.91 3.30 26.39
CA PRO A 222 13.15 2.89 27.04
C PRO A 222 14.28 2.67 26.02
N ALA A 223 15.49 3.11 26.36
CA ALA A 223 16.64 3.01 25.46
C ALA A 223 17.23 1.59 25.38
N GLU A 224 16.93 0.74 26.36
CA GLU A 224 17.35 -0.66 26.36
C GLU A 224 16.61 -1.44 25.27
N PRO A 225 17.33 -2.05 24.30
CA PRO A 225 16.69 -2.84 23.25
C PRO A 225 16.15 -4.17 23.77
N GLY A 226 15.03 -4.65 23.22
CA GLY A 226 14.46 -5.94 23.53
C GLY A 226 13.68 -6.03 24.84
N ARG A 227 13.34 -4.89 25.44
CA ARG A 227 12.51 -4.84 26.66
C ARG A 227 11.04 -5.04 26.30
N LEU A 228 10.35 -5.94 27.00
CA LEU A 228 8.92 -6.14 26.87
C LEU A 228 8.17 -4.96 27.50
N LEU A 229 7.30 -4.33 26.71
CA LEU A 229 6.45 -3.23 27.13
C LEU A 229 5.03 -3.71 27.44
N ARG A 230 4.50 -4.62 26.62
CA ARG A 230 3.16 -5.20 26.76
C ARG A 230 3.13 -6.60 26.18
N ALA A 231 2.32 -7.47 26.77
CA ALA A 231 1.94 -8.76 26.21
C ALA A 231 0.43 -8.95 26.42
N GLU A 232 -0.26 -9.48 25.41
CA GLU A 232 -1.68 -9.84 25.50
C GLU A 232 -1.91 -11.18 24.80
N PRO A 233 -2.80 -12.05 25.33
CA PRO A 233 -3.20 -13.28 24.65
C PRO A 233 -3.65 -13.02 23.21
N PHE A 234 -3.31 -13.95 22.32
CA PHE A 234 -3.62 -13.89 20.90
C PHE A 234 -4.14 -15.23 20.42
N ASP A 235 -5.34 -15.25 19.83
CA ASP A 235 -6.02 -16.50 19.42
C ASP A 235 -6.16 -16.66 17.90
N ARG A 236 -5.93 -15.58 17.14
CA ARG A 236 -6.22 -15.54 15.70
C ARG A 236 -5.28 -16.46 14.94
N LYS A 237 -5.83 -17.49 14.30
CA LYS A 237 -5.07 -18.45 13.47
C LYS A 237 -3.94 -19.16 14.22
N VAL A 238 -4.08 -19.29 15.54
CA VAL A 238 -3.19 -20.11 16.35
C VAL A 238 -3.66 -21.57 16.25
N PRO A 239 -2.78 -22.53 15.93
CA PRO A 239 -3.16 -23.93 15.80
C PRO A 239 -3.55 -24.54 17.15
N ALA A 240 -4.29 -25.64 17.12
CA ALA A 240 -4.61 -26.41 18.32
C ALA A 240 -3.32 -26.90 18.99
N GLY A 241 -3.30 -26.97 20.32
CA GLY A 241 -2.10 -27.37 21.07
C GLY A 241 -1.04 -26.28 21.20
N ALA A 242 -1.35 -25.04 20.82
CA ALA A 242 -0.51 -23.86 21.08
C ALA A 242 -1.28 -22.75 21.81
N ARG A 243 -0.53 -21.88 22.46
CA ARG A 243 -0.98 -20.57 22.95
C ARG A 243 -0.09 -19.50 22.33
N ALA A 244 -0.66 -18.32 22.09
CA ALA A 244 0.11 -17.21 21.60
C ALA A 244 -0.17 -15.92 22.35
N TRP A 245 0.77 -15.00 22.24
CA TRP A 245 0.67 -13.62 22.70
C TRP A 245 1.10 -12.69 21.58
N ARG A 246 0.44 -11.55 21.48
CA ARG A 246 1.02 -10.39 20.81
C ARG A 246 1.86 -9.63 21.81
N ILE A 247 3.03 -9.19 21.38
CA ILE A 247 3.98 -8.45 22.21
C ILE A 247 4.26 -7.08 21.61
N LEU A 248 4.56 -6.12 22.49
CA LEU A 248 5.10 -4.81 22.15
C LEU A 248 6.43 -4.68 22.88
N TYR A 249 7.49 -4.33 22.16
CA TYR A 249 8.85 -4.34 22.72
C TYR A 249 9.72 -3.23 22.14
N THR A 250 10.74 -2.82 22.89
CA THR A 250 11.70 -1.82 22.42
C THR A 250 12.67 -2.41 21.42
N THR A 251 13.09 -1.62 20.45
CA THR A 251 14.17 -1.98 19.53
C THR A 251 14.97 -0.74 19.14
N THR A 252 15.96 -0.88 18.28
CA THR A 252 16.78 0.23 17.78
C THR A 252 16.65 0.34 16.27
N ARG A 253 16.23 1.52 15.79
CA ARG A 253 16.20 1.85 14.37
C ARG A 253 17.59 1.82 13.73
N ASP A 254 17.62 1.88 12.40
CA ASP A 254 18.83 1.92 11.58
C ASP A 254 19.78 3.08 11.94
N ASP A 255 19.22 4.21 12.35
CA ASP A 255 19.94 5.42 12.77
C ASP A 255 20.36 5.42 14.25
N GLY A 256 20.10 4.32 14.99
CA GLY A 256 20.46 4.19 16.40
C GLY A 256 19.44 4.76 17.38
N ILE A 257 18.30 5.27 16.90
CA ILE A 257 17.26 5.84 17.76
C ILE A 257 16.42 4.70 18.39
N PRO A 258 16.18 4.73 19.72
CA PRO A 258 15.23 3.82 20.36
C PRO A 258 13.84 3.91 19.73
N ALA A 259 13.24 2.76 19.46
CA ALA A 259 11.93 2.64 18.84
C ALA A 259 11.16 1.48 19.44
N VAL A 260 9.95 1.25 18.96
CA VAL A 260 9.09 0.17 19.41
C VAL A 260 8.65 -0.65 18.21
N ALA A 261 8.67 -1.97 18.36
CA ALA A 261 8.14 -2.92 17.40
C ALA A 261 7.11 -3.82 18.11
N SER A 262 6.32 -4.53 17.32
CA SER A 262 5.42 -5.57 17.80
C SER A 262 5.81 -6.93 17.22
N GLY A 263 5.18 -7.98 17.74
CA GLY A 263 5.35 -9.32 17.21
C GLY A 263 4.41 -10.32 17.86
N LEU A 264 4.57 -11.59 17.50
CA LEU A 264 3.84 -12.71 18.07
C LEU A 264 4.81 -13.69 18.71
N VAL A 265 4.41 -14.25 19.84
CA VAL A 265 5.08 -15.38 20.50
C VAL A 265 4.09 -16.53 20.54
N VAL A 266 4.42 -17.67 19.93
CA VAL A 266 3.59 -18.88 19.92
C VAL A 266 4.35 -19.98 20.63
N VAL A 267 3.71 -20.63 21.60
CA VAL A 267 4.32 -21.71 22.38
C VAL A 267 3.43 -22.96 22.35
N PRO A 268 4.00 -24.16 22.26
CA PRO A 268 3.26 -25.41 22.38
C PRO A 268 2.80 -25.63 23.83
N THR A 269 1.58 -26.13 24.02
CA THR A 269 1.01 -26.39 25.37
C THR A 269 1.36 -27.75 25.96
N GLY A 270 2.08 -28.59 25.21
CA GLY A 270 2.43 -29.97 25.60
C GLY A 270 3.91 -30.30 25.42
N ALA A 271 4.80 -29.29 25.46
CA ALA A 271 6.24 -29.54 25.33
C ALA A 271 6.80 -30.25 26.56
N ASP A 272 7.65 -31.25 26.32
CA ASP A 272 8.42 -31.98 27.33
C ASP A 272 9.65 -31.15 27.77
N GLY A 273 9.43 -29.96 28.35
CA GLY A 273 10.48 -29.05 28.82
C GLY A 273 10.57 -27.73 28.04
N PRO A 274 11.68 -26.98 28.20
CA PRO A 274 11.89 -25.72 27.48
C PRO A 274 11.83 -25.92 25.96
N ALA A 275 11.03 -25.11 25.28
CA ALA A 275 10.80 -25.23 23.84
C ALA A 275 11.91 -24.51 23.05
N PRO A 276 12.64 -25.19 22.15
CA PRO A 276 13.52 -24.55 21.17
C PRO A 276 12.77 -23.51 20.36
N VAL A 277 13.46 -22.42 19.99
CA VAL A 277 12.83 -21.25 19.37
C VAL A 277 13.13 -21.18 17.87
N VAL A 278 12.09 -21.09 17.07
CA VAL A 278 12.16 -20.62 15.70
C VAL A 278 11.89 -19.12 15.69
N ALA A 279 12.92 -18.32 15.40
CA ALA A 279 12.78 -16.88 15.19
C ALA A 279 12.37 -16.65 13.74
N TRP A 280 11.10 -16.33 13.50
CA TRP A 280 10.59 -16.15 12.14
C TRP A 280 10.61 -14.67 11.73
N ALA A 281 11.41 -14.40 10.70
CA ALA A 281 11.47 -13.15 9.97
C ALA A 281 10.53 -13.26 8.75
N HIS A 282 9.41 -12.53 8.78
CA HIS A 282 8.36 -12.67 7.78
C HIS A 282 8.73 -12.09 6.41
N GLY A 283 8.20 -12.67 5.33
CA GLY A 283 8.25 -12.11 3.99
C GLY A 283 7.40 -10.84 3.86
N THR A 284 7.40 -10.20 2.69
CA THR A 284 6.75 -8.88 2.56
C THR A 284 5.25 -8.92 2.80
N THR A 285 4.79 -8.10 3.73
CA THR A 285 3.37 -7.84 4.00
C THR A 285 2.93 -6.44 3.55
N GLY A 286 3.86 -5.49 3.48
CA GLY A 286 3.63 -4.10 3.08
C GLY A 286 4.59 -3.16 3.79
N TRP A 287 4.33 -1.84 3.71
CA TRP A 287 5.19 -0.83 4.35
C TRP A 287 4.47 -0.02 5.45
N ALA A 288 3.15 0.10 5.38
CA ALA A 288 2.39 0.88 6.35
C ALA A 288 2.26 0.15 7.71
N PRO A 289 2.06 0.89 8.82
CA PRO A 289 1.87 0.28 10.14
C PRO A 289 0.77 -0.79 10.17
N GLY A 290 -0.32 -0.60 9.41
CA GLY A 290 -1.40 -1.59 9.30
C GLY A 290 -1.00 -2.93 8.68
N CYS A 291 0.16 -3.03 8.04
CA CYS A 291 0.61 -4.24 7.36
C CYS A 291 1.41 -5.18 8.26
N ALA A 292 1.55 -4.91 9.55
CA ALA A 292 2.12 -5.86 10.50
C ALA A 292 1.37 -7.21 10.45
N PRO A 293 2.07 -8.35 10.32
CA PRO A 293 1.48 -9.67 10.50
C PRO A 293 0.50 -9.76 11.68
N SER A 294 0.89 -9.28 12.87
CA SER A 294 0.05 -9.34 14.08
C SER A 294 -1.27 -8.53 13.99
N VAL A 295 -1.37 -7.58 13.05
CA VAL A 295 -2.55 -6.76 12.79
C VAL A 295 -3.47 -7.43 11.75
N LEU A 296 -2.90 -8.16 10.80
CA LEU A 296 -3.59 -8.76 9.65
C LEU A 296 -4.48 -9.96 10.01
N ASP A 297 -5.50 -10.21 9.19
CA ASP A 297 -6.47 -11.30 9.43
C ASP A 297 -5.82 -12.69 9.38
N GLU A 298 -4.80 -12.86 8.52
CA GLU A 298 -4.00 -14.08 8.35
C GLU A 298 -2.55 -13.82 8.77
N PRO A 299 -2.24 -13.74 10.07
CA PRO A 299 -0.96 -13.24 10.58
C PRO A 299 0.25 -14.03 10.09
N PHE A 300 0.14 -15.36 10.02
CA PHE A 300 1.27 -16.22 9.66
C PHE A 300 1.40 -16.38 8.14
N GLU A 301 0.29 -16.59 7.42
CA GLU A 301 0.31 -16.76 5.96
C GLU A 301 0.64 -15.47 5.20
N ALA A 302 0.26 -14.30 5.73
CA ALA A 302 0.55 -13.00 5.11
C ALA A 302 2.05 -12.80 4.86
N GLY A 303 2.89 -13.31 5.76
CA GLY A 303 4.34 -13.29 5.66
C GLY A 303 4.97 -14.55 5.04
N ALA A 304 4.16 -15.47 4.54
CA ALA A 304 4.55 -16.76 3.98
C ALA A 304 5.07 -17.83 4.97
N LEU A 305 4.57 -17.85 6.22
CA LEU A 305 4.76 -19.01 7.12
C LEU A 305 3.65 -20.05 6.92
N PHE A 306 3.95 -21.09 6.15
CA PHE A 306 3.03 -22.22 5.91
C PHE A 306 3.32 -23.45 6.77
N ALA A 307 4.30 -23.38 7.68
CA ALA A 307 4.78 -24.50 8.50
C ALA A 307 4.51 -24.31 10.01
N LEU A 308 3.56 -23.45 10.40
CA LEU A 308 3.31 -23.17 11.82
C LEU A 308 2.86 -24.42 12.59
N GLU A 309 1.97 -25.21 12.01
CA GLU A 309 1.52 -26.48 12.62
C GLU A 309 2.69 -27.43 12.84
N ASP A 310 3.57 -27.59 11.84
CA ASP A 310 4.78 -28.41 11.95
C ASP A 310 5.76 -27.96 13.05
N VAL A 311 5.88 -26.64 13.27
CA VAL A 311 6.70 -26.04 14.34
C VAL A 311 6.13 -26.42 15.69
N VAL A 312 4.83 -26.24 15.88
CA VAL A 312 4.13 -26.54 17.15
C VAL A 312 4.13 -28.04 17.45
N ASP A 313 3.85 -28.88 16.45
CA ASP A 313 3.81 -30.35 16.59
C ASP A 313 5.17 -30.95 16.96
N ARG A 314 6.27 -30.26 16.62
CA ARG A 314 7.64 -30.64 17.02
C ARG A 314 8.03 -30.14 18.41
N GLY A 315 7.13 -29.45 19.11
CA GLY A 315 7.37 -28.88 20.41
C GLY A 315 8.27 -27.64 20.37
N TRP A 316 8.34 -26.94 19.23
CA TRP A 316 9.11 -25.71 19.09
C TRP A 316 8.22 -24.49 19.30
N ALA A 317 8.78 -23.45 19.89
CA ALA A 317 8.16 -22.14 19.97
C ALA A 317 8.47 -21.31 18.72
N LEU A 318 7.58 -20.37 18.39
CA LEU A 318 7.77 -19.38 17.35
C LEU A 318 7.85 -17.99 17.96
N VAL A 319 8.87 -17.20 17.60
CA VAL A 319 8.93 -15.77 17.87
C VAL A 319 8.95 -15.04 16.54
N ALA A 320 7.90 -14.28 16.25
CA ALA A 320 7.67 -13.61 14.97
C ALA A 320 7.65 -12.09 15.18
N SER A 321 8.72 -11.41 14.82
CA SER A 321 8.78 -9.94 14.83
C SER A 321 7.96 -9.38 13.67
N ASP A 322 7.15 -8.35 13.89
CA ASP A 322 6.55 -7.57 12.79
C ASP A 322 7.55 -6.59 12.15
N TYR A 323 8.72 -6.39 12.75
CA TYR A 323 9.67 -5.29 12.48
C TYR A 323 9.20 -3.91 12.96
N VAL A 324 10.18 -3.06 13.28
CA VAL A 324 9.91 -1.65 13.60
C VAL A 324 9.13 -0.96 12.47
N GLY A 325 8.14 -0.15 12.85
CA GLY A 325 7.31 0.62 11.91
C GLY A 325 6.15 -0.15 11.27
N LEU A 326 6.11 -1.47 11.44
CA LEU A 326 4.90 -2.25 11.25
C LEU A 326 4.22 -2.41 12.63
N GLY A 327 2.91 -2.18 12.67
CA GLY A 327 2.13 -2.10 13.90
C GLY A 327 2.30 -0.77 14.64
N THR A 328 3.53 -0.23 14.69
CA THR A 328 3.90 0.92 15.51
C THR A 328 4.22 2.18 14.69
N GLU A 329 4.29 3.33 15.37
CA GLU A 329 4.63 4.61 14.75
C GLU A 329 6.16 4.76 14.53
N SER A 330 6.65 4.30 13.38
CA SER A 330 7.99 4.57 12.84
C SER A 330 8.01 4.22 11.34
N PRO A 331 8.91 4.76 10.51
CA PRO A 331 9.11 4.22 9.17
C PRO A 331 9.52 2.74 9.23
N HIS A 332 8.84 1.88 8.47
CA HIS A 332 9.27 0.50 8.31
C HIS A 332 10.53 0.42 7.42
N PRO A 333 11.64 -0.17 7.91
CA PRO A 333 12.90 -0.29 7.19
C PRO A 333 12.87 -1.44 6.18
N TYR A 334 11.92 -1.40 5.23
CA TYR A 334 11.74 -2.45 4.23
C TYR A 334 13.04 -2.70 3.43
N VAL A 335 13.59 -3.91 3.56
CA VAL A 335 14.91 -4.32 3.05
C VAL A 335 16.04 -3.34 3.41
N ILE A 336 15.99 -2.84 4.64
CA ILE A 336 17.07 -2.11 5.30
C ILE A 336 17.46 -2.91 6.55
N GLY A 337 18.66 -3.48 6.50
CA GLY A 337 18.99 -4.66 7.28
C GLY A 337 19.24 -4.44 8.77
N GLN A 338 19.71 -3.25 9.14
CA GLN A 338 19.97 -2.92 10.55
C GLN A 338 18.67 -2.96 11.36
N GLY A 339 17.63 -2.28 10.89
CA GLY A 339 16.33 -2.19 11.56
C GLY A 339 15.59 -3.52 11.56
N GLU A 340 15.59 -4.25 10.45
CA GLU A 340 14.95 -5.57 10.37
C GLU A 340 15.65 -6.59 11.28
N GLY A 341 16.98 -6.72 11.19
CA GLY A 341 17.74 -7.70 11.98
C GLY A 341 17.70 -7.42 13.48
N ARG A 342 17.83 -6.14 13.89
CA ARG A 342 17.70 -5.76 15.31
C ARG A 342 16.30 -6.03 15.84
N SER A 343 15.26 -5.77 15.05
CA SER A 343 13.88 -6.06 15.45
C SER A 343 13.67 -7.55 15.75
N VAL A 344 14.28 -8.46 14.98
CA VAL A 344 14.20 -9.92 15.23
C VAL A 344 14.95 -10.30 16.51
N LEU A 345 16.18 -9.80 16.70
CA LEU A 345 16.97 -10.07 17.92
C LEU A 345 16.27 -9.55 19.18
N ASP A 346 15.70 -8.35 19.11
CA ASP A 346 14.99 -7.73 20.22
C ASP A 346 13.65 -8.42 20.51
N ALA A 347 12.99 -8.99 19.50
CA ALA A 347 11.81 -9.83 19.73
C ALA A 347 12.16 -11.07 20.55
N LEU A 348 13.32 -11.68 20.30
CA LEU A 348 13.80 -12.84 21.08
C LEU A 348 14.08 -12.48 22.53
N ARG A 349 14.68 -11.30 22.79
CA ARG A 349 14.86 -10.77 24.15
C ARG A 349 13.53 -10.57 24.84
N ALA A 350 12.59 -9.89 24.18
CA ALA A 350 11.28 -9.58 24.76
C ALA A 350 10.45 -10.84 24.99
N ALA A 351 10.53 -11.83 24.10
CA ALA A 351 9.82 -13.10 24.25
C ALA A 351 10.22 -13.87 25.52
N ARG A 352 11.48 -13.77 25.95
CA ARG A 352 11.95 -14.37 27.21
C ARG A 352 11.32 -13.70 28.45
N GLU A 353 10.94 -12.43 28.34
CA GLU A 353 10.24 -11.71 29.41
C GLU A 353 8.73 -11.99 29.45
N VAL A 354 8.16 -12.59 28.40
CA VAL A 354 6.75 -13.05 28.38
C VAL A 354 6.54 -14.21 29.35
N ALA A 355 7.61 -14.83 29.87
CA ALA A 355 7.55 -15.98 30.76
C ALA A 355 6.61 -15.81 31.96
N ASP A 356 6.49 -14.59 32.52
CA ASP A 356 5.58 -14.31 33.65
C ASP A 356 4.08 -14.38 33.24
N GLU A 357 3.77 -14.26 31.95
CA GLU A 357 2.43 -14.35 31.34
C GLU A 357 2.16 -15.72 30.69
N MET A 358 3.18 -16.59 30.61
CA MET A 358 3.07 -17.93 30.04
C MET A 358 2.35 -18.89 31.01
N PRO A 359 1.66 -19.95 30.52
CA PRO A 359 1.16 -21.01 31.39
C PRO A 359 2.29 -21.61 32.25
N ASP A 360 1.94 -21.98 33.48
CA ASP A 360 2.83 -22.69 34.40
C ASP A 360 3.53 -23.85 33.70
N GLY A 361 4.87 -23.83 33.70
CA GLY A 361 5.71 -24.90 33.15
C GLY A 361 6.14 -24.73 31.69
N VAL A 362 5.65 -23.73 30.95
CA VAL A 362 6.15 -23.43 29.60
C VAL A 362 7.26 -22.39 29.66
N THR A 363 8.43 -22.74 29.12
CA THR A 363 9.60 -21.85 29.04
C THR A 363 10.22 -21.94 27.65
N LEU A 364 10.87 -20.86 27.22
CA LEU A 364 11.68 -20.87 25.99
C LEU A 364 13.08 -21.39 26.30
N ASP A 365 13.59 -22.26 25.43
CA ASP A 365 15.00 -22.69 25.46
C ASP A 365 15.90 -21.56 24.91
N ASP A 366 17.21 -21.66 25.16
CA ASP A 366 18.20 -20.79 24.54
C ASP A 366 18.45 -21.13 23.07
N ARG A 367 18.18 -22.38 22.67
CA ARG A 367 18.40 -22.85 21.31
C ARG A 367 17.49 -22.13 20.32
N THR A 368 18.09 -21.42 19.38
CA THR A 368 17.35 -20.58 18.43
C THR A 368 17.81 -20.79 17.00
N VAL A 369 16.87 -21.00 16.08
CA VAL A 369 17.13 -20.98 14.64
C VAL A 369 16.30 -19.87 13.99
N VAL A 370 16.95 -19.03 13.20
CA VAL A 370 16.28 -17.92 12.49
C VAL A 370 15.83 -18.41 11.12
N TRP A 371 14.55 -18.22 10.80
CA TRP A 371 13.98 -18.52 9.49
C TRP A 371 13.54 -17.25 8.79
N GLY A 372 13.69 -17.19 7.47
CA GLY A 372 13.06 -16.13 6.70
C GLY A 372 12.95 -16.43 5.21
N HIS A 373 11.98 -15.81 4.56
CA HIS A 373 11.75 -15.90 3.12
C HIS A 373 11.67 -14.51 2.47
N SER A 374 12.23 -14.33 1.27
CA SER A 374 12.15 -13.05 0.54
C SER A 374 12.76 -11.88 1.34
N GLN A 375 12.01 -10.82 1.65
CA GLN A 375 12.38 -9.80 2.65
C GLN A 375 12.79 -10.43 3.98
N GLY A 376 12.01 -11.38 4.49
CA GLY A 376 12.30 -12.10 5.71
C GLY A 376 13.62 -12.87 5.62
N GLY A 377 13.97 -13.37 4.43
CA GLY A 377 15.26 -14.00 4.18
C GLY A 377 16.41 -13.01 4.29
N HIS A 378 16.24 -11.78 3.76
CA HIS A 378 17.18 -10.68 3.97
C HIS A 378 17.32 -10.33 5.46
N ALA A 379 16.20 -10.17 6.18
CA ALA A 379 16.18 -9.92 7.61
C ALA A 379 16.84 -11.03 8.42
N ALA A 380 16.65 -12.31 8.04
CA ALA A 380 17.27 -13.46 8.70
C ALA A 380 18.80 -13.46 8.54
N LEU A 381 19.31 -13.13 7.35
CA LEU A 381 20.75 -12.98 7.11
C LEU A 381 21.34 -11.84 7.95
N TRP A 382 20.67 -10.68 8.00
CA TRP A 382 21.08 -9.56 8.85
C TRP A 382 21.00 -9.89 10.35
N THR A 383 19.99 -10.61 10.79
CA THR A 383 19.86 -11.11 12.17
C THR A 383 21.10 -11.92 12.55
N GLY A 384 21.50 -12.88 11.70
CA GLY A 384 22.69 -13.69 11.90
C GLY A 384 23.99 -12.89 11.94
N ALA A 385 24.13 -11.90 11.05
CA ALA A 385 25.33 -11.07 10.97
C ALA A 385 25.46 -10.08 12.15
N LEU A 386 24.34 -9.57 12.65
CA LEU A 386 24.32 -8.61 13.76
C LEU A 386 24.44 -9.27 15.13
N ALA A 387 23.94 -10.50 15.29
CA ALA A 387 23.89 -11.20 16.57
C ALA A 387 25.18 -11.10 17.40
N PRO A 388 26.40 -11.38 16.87
CA PRO A 388 27.63 -11.35 17.66
C PRO A 388 28.00 -9.97 18.26
N THR A 389 27.47 -8.88 17.70
CA THR A 389 27.82 -7.51 18.11
C THR A 389 26.67 -6.78 18.79
N TYR A 390 25.43 -7.06 18.38
CA TYR A 390 24.23 -6.40 18.87
C TYR A 390 23.54 -7.15 20.01
N ALA A 391 23.55 -8.49 19.96
CA ALA A 391 22.94 -9.37 20.95
C ALA A 391 23.80 -10.61 21.25
N PRO A 392 25.05 -10.41 21.71
CA PRO A 392 26.01 -11.50 21.94
C PRO A 392 25.56 -12.52 22.99
N GLU A 393 24.61 -12.14 23.85
CA GLU A 393 24.00 -13.02 24.85
C GLU A 393 22.97 -14.00 24.27
N LEU A 394 22.46 -13.75 23.05
CA LEU A 394 21.54 -14.65 22.38
C LEU A 394 22.32 -15.77 21.67
N ARG A 395 21.94 -17.01 21.96
CA ARG A 395 22.46 -18.19 21.27
C ARG A 395 21.66 -18.43 19.99
N LEU A 396 22.33 -18.29 18.84
CA LEU A 396 21.79 -18.76 17.56
C LEU A 396 22.48 -20.07 17.18
N ASP A 397 21.71 -21.12 16.89
CA ASP A 397 22.21 -22.42 16.41
C ASP A 397 22.18 -22.52 14.87
N GLY A 398 21.50 -21.59 14.20
CA GLY A 398 21.52 -21.51 12.74
C GLY A 398 20.66 -20.39 12.17
N VAL A 399 20.94 -20.06 10.90
CA VAL A 399 20.14 -19.14 10.07
C VAL A 399 19.75 -19.87 8.79
N ALA A 400 18.46 -19.86 8.48
CA ALA A 400 17.90 -20.40 7.26
C ALA A 400 17.17 -19.30 6.48
N ALA A 401 17.67 -19.01 5.28
CA ALA A 401 17.15 -17.96 4.41
C ALA A 401 16.71 -18.54 3.06
N LEU A 402 15.40 -18.49 2.77
CA LEU A 402 14.82 -19.02 1.54
C LEU A 402 14.52 -17.87 0.56
N ALA A 403 15.07 -17.94 -0.66
CA ALA A 403 15.05 -16.88 -1.67
C ALA A 403 15.27 -15.47 -1.05
N PRO A 404 16.35 -15.25 -0.28
CA PRO A 404 16.54 -13.96 0.40
C PRO A 404 16.77 -12.83 -0.59
N ALA A 405 16.26 -11.63 -0.28
CA ALA A 405 16.62 -10.41 -1.00
C ALA A 405 18.09 -10.01 -0.72
N SER A 406 19.03 -10.78 -1.25
CA SER A 406 20.47 -10.70 -0.92
C SER A 406 21.29 -9.86 -1.91
N ASN A 407 20.68 -9.44 -3.01
CA ASN A 407 21.27 -8.54 -4.01
C ASN A 407 20.24 -7.47 -4.36
N LEU A 408 20.32 -6.32 -3.68
CA LEU A 408 19.28 -5.30 -3.74
C LEU A 408 19.34 -4.48 -5.04
N GLU A 409 20.53 -4.31 -5.62
CA GLU A 409 20.69 -3.69 -6.93
C GLU A 409 20.06 -4.52 -8.06
N ALA A 410 20.27 -5.84 -8.05
CA ALA A 410 19.61 -6.73 -8.99
C ALA A 410 18.09 -6.76 -8.76
N LEU A 411 17.65 -6.78 -7.49
CA LEU A 411 16.23 -6.74 -7.15
C LEU A 411 15.54 -5.51 -7.75
N VAL A 412 16.09 -4.30 -7.56
CA VAL A 412 15.45 -3.07 -8.05
C VAL A 412 15.37 -2.97 -9.58
N GLN A 413 16.23 -3.70 -10.29
CA GLN A 413 16.18 -3.80 -11.76
C GLN A 413 15.10 -4.80 -12.22
N VAL A 414 15.04 -5.99 -11.61
CA VAL A 414 14.08 -7.07 -11.97
C VAL A 414 12.64 -6.67 -11.69
N ILE A 415 12.40 -5.95 -10.60
CA ILE A 415 11.05 -5.55 -10.20
C ILE A 415 10.41 -4.52 -11.16
N GLU A 416 11.14 -3.99 -12.13
CA GLU A 416 10.55 -3.13 -13.17
C GLU A 416 9.77 -3.91 -14.25
N GLU A 417 10.03 -5.20 -14.40
CA GLU A 417 9.55 -6.00 -15.53
C GLU A 417 8.12 -6.53 -15.35
N SER A 418 7.55 -6.40 -14.14
CA SER A 418 6.20 -6.87 -13.84
C SER A 418 5.39 -5.89 -12.97
N ALA A 419 4.05 -5.95 -13.11
CA ALA A 419 3.15 -5.13 -12.30
C ALA A 419 3.24 -5.44 -10.79
N VAL A 420 3.59 -6.69 -10.44
CA VAL A 420 3.85 -7.12 -9.06
C VAL A 420 5.20 -6.58 -8.58
N GLY A 421 6.23 -6.62 -9.42
CA GLY A 421 7.51 -5.98 -9.16
C GLY A 421 7.39 -4.48 -8.87
N ALA A 422 6.57 -3.76 -9.65
CA ALA A 422 6.37 -2.33 -9.46
C ALA A 422 5.86 -1.96 -8.06
N LEU A 423 5.16 -2.87 -7.37
CA LEU A 423 4.72 -2.68 -5.99
C LEU A 423 5.88 -2.83 -5.00
N PHE A 424 6.79 -3.78 -5.22
CA PHE A 424 8.00 -3.89 -4.40
C PHE A 424 8.91 -2.67 -4.59
N ALA A 425 9.03 -2.15 -5.81
CA ALA A 425 9.78 -0.93 -6.09
C ALA A 425 9.25 0.27 -5.28
N VAL A 426 7.93 0.35 -5.15
CA VAL A 426 7.25 1.35 -4.32
C VAL A 426 7.65 1.21 -2.84
N TYR A 427 7.67 0.00 -2.29
CA TYR A 427 8.07 -0.22 -0.90
C TYR A 427 9.55 0.12 -0.67
N VAL A 428 10.46 -0.32 -1.54
CA VAL A 428 11.89 0.00 -1.43
C VAL A 428 12.11 1.51 -1.45
N VAL A 429 11.62 2.22 -2.47
CA VAL A 429 11.88 3.66 -2.57
C VAL A 429 11.23 4.46 -1.46
N GLN A 430 10.04 4.03 -1.00
CA GLN A 430 9.35 4.69 0.11
C GLN A 430 10.11 4.49 1.42
N ALA A 431 10.57 3.27 1.71
CA ALA A 431 11.34 2.99 2.92
C ALA A 431 12.67 3.76 2.93
N TYR A 432 13.44 3.69 1.85
CA TYR A 432 14.74 4.33 1.77
C TYR A 432 14.64 5.86 1.85
N ALA A 433 13.64 6.46 1.21
CA ALA A 433 13.41 7.90 1.32
C ALA A 433 12.83 8.35 2.68
N SER A 434 12.36 7.42 3.51
CA SER A 434 11.87 7.69 4.86
C SER A 434 12.91 7.41 5.95
N VAL A 435 13.90 6.56 5.68
CA VAL A 435 14.98 6.21 6.63
C VAL A 435 16.25 7.01 6.37
N TYR A 436 16.58 7.31 5.12
CA TYR A 436 17.83 8.00 4.75
C TYR A 436 17.58 9.43 4.26
N ASP A 437 18.10 10.42 4.99
CA ASP A 437 17.97 11.85 4.67
C ASP A 437 18.61 12.25 3.32
N ASP A 438 19.59 11.47 2.85
CA ASP A 438 20.26 11.68 1.57
C ASP A 438 19.56 11.01 0.37
N VAL A 439 18.47 10.27 0.62
CA VAL A 439 17.61 9.68 -0.42
C VAL A 439 16.28 10.43 -0.45
N ARG A 440 15.98 11.08 -1.57
CA ARG A 440 14.71 11.81 -1.74
C ARG A 440 13.86 11.13 -2.80
N LEU A 441 12.61 10.86 -2.45
CA LEU A 441 11.64 10.26 -3.37
C LEU A 441 11.58 11.01 -4.72
N GLY A 442 11.60 12.35 -4.69
CA GLY A 442 11.49 13.16 -5.89
C GLY A 442 12.72 13.19 -6.80
N ASP A 443 13.86 12.68 -6.33
CA ASP A 443 15.04 12.53 -7.16
C ASP A 443 14.90 11.29 -8.06
N TYR A 444 14.36 10.19 -7.53
CA TYR A 444 14.31 8.91 -8.25
C TYR A 444 12.95 8.62 -8.87
N VAL A 445 11.86 9.16 -8.33
CA VAL A 445 10.49 8.90 -8.79
C VAL A 445 9.93 10.06 -9.59
N ARG A 446 9.37 9.74 -10.75
CA ARG A 446 8.76 10.73 -11.66
C ARG A 446 7.72 11.58 -10.92
N PRO A 447 7.68 12.91 -11.12
CA PRO A 447 6.74 13.80 -10.42
C PRO A 447 5.27 13.36 -10.49
N GLY A 448 4.83 12.83 -11.63
CA GLY A 448 3.46 12.33 -11.83
C GLY A 448 3.14 11.02 -11.10
N ALA A 449 4.16 10.26 -10.66
CA ALA A 449 4.01 8.98 -9.97
C ALA A 449 4.13 9.10 -8.44
N GLN A 450 4.78 10.15 -7.92
CA GLN A 450 5.08 10.27 -6.48
C GLN A 450 3.86 10.14 -5.56
N LEU A 451 2.72 10.73 -5.93
CA LEU A 451 1.50 10.58 -5.13
C LEU A 451 1.01 9.14 -5.14
N LEU A 452 1.03 8.49 -6.30
CA LEU A 452 0.61 7.10 -6.44
C LEU A 452 1.54 6.16 -5.69
N VAL A 453 2.85 6.40 -5.71
CA VAL A 453 3.84 5.64 -4.94
C VAL A 453 3.52 5.71 -3.45
N ARG A 454 3.35 6.91 -2.88
CA ARG A 454 2.99 7.07 -1.46
C ARG A 454 1.70 6.36 -1.11
N GLU A 455 0.68 6.50 -1.95
CA GLU A 455 -0.63 5.90 -1.76
C GLU A 455 -0.61 4.36 -1.91
N MET A 456 0.19 3.83 -2.83
CA MET A 456 0.41 2.39 -2.99
C MET A 456 1.18 1.80 -1.82
N ALA A 457 2.16 2.52 -1.27
CA ALA A 457 2.90 2.09 -0.09
C ALA A 457 2.02 1.95 1.16
N GLN A 458 0.86 2.63 1.20
CA GLN A 458 -0.14 2.49 2.27
C GLN A 458 -1.01 1.22 2.19
N ARG A 459 -0.77 0.35 1.19
CA ARG A 459 -1.53 -0.89 0.99
C ARG A 459 -0.68 -2.10 1.37
N CYS A 460 -1.35 -3.12 1.90
CA CYS A 460 -0.74 -4.39 2.26
C CYS A 460 -0.88 -5.42 1.12
N LEU A 461 -0.02 -6.43 1.13
CA LEU A 461 0.00 -7.55 0.18
C LEU A 461 -1.01 -8.66 0.53
N SER A 462 -1.41 -8.78 1.80
CA SER A 462 -2.39 -9.80 2.23
C SER A 462 -3.82 -9.42 1.85
N GLU A 463 -4.41 -10.23 0.96
CA GLU A 463 -5.78 -10.35 0.42
C GLU A 463 -6.68 -9.12 0.15
N ARG A 464 -7.34 -9.15 -1.02
CA ARG A 464 -8.06 -8.08 -1.75
C ARG A 464 -7.23 -6.84 -2.13
N GLY A 465 -6.20 -6.49 -1.34
CA GLY A 465 -5.25 -5.41 -1.62
C GLY A 465 -4.43 -5.64 -2.89
N VAL A 466 -3.88 -6.84 -3.11
CA VAL A 466 -3.07 -7.16 -4.31
C VAL A 466 -3.86 -7.01 -5.62
N LEU A 467 -5.14 -7.37 -5.66
CA LEU A 467 -5.96 -7.18 -6.87
C LEU A 467 -6.20 -5.69 -7.17
N VAL A 468 -6.37 -4.87 -6.13
CA VAL A 468 -6.52 -3.41 -6.27
C VAL A 468 -5.19 -2.76 -6.64
N SER A 469 -4.09 -3.16 -5.98
CA SER A 469 -2.73 -2.68 -6.25
C SER A 469 -2.24 -3.12 -7.62
N ALA A 470 -2.53 -4.34 -8.06
CA ALA A 470 -2.26 -4.81 -9.42
C ALA A 470 -3.11 -4.03 -10.44
N GLY A 471 -4.39 -3.78 -10.13
CA GLY A 471 -5.26 -2.92 -10.95
C GLY A 471 -4.74 -1.48 -11.08
N GLN A 472 -4.12 -0.92 -10.03
CA GLN A 472 -3.49 0.40 -10.04
C GLN A 472 -2.11 0.39 -10.69
N ALA A 473 -1.33 -0.69 -10.54
CA ALA A 473 -0.07 -0.87 -11.24
C ALA A 473 -0.29 -0.95 -12.75
N LEU A 474 -1.41 -1.51 -13.21
CA LEU A 474 -1.83 -1.42 -14.62
C LEU A 474 -2.16 0.00 -15.09
N LEU A 475 -2.39 0.95 -14.17
CA LEU A 475 -2.52 2.38 -14.49
C LEU A 475 -1.16 3.09 -14.61
N LEU A 476 -0.06 2.46 -14.13
CA LEU A 476 1.29 2.92 -14.41
C LEU A 476 1.62 2.58 -15.86
N ASP A 477 1.33 3.52 -16.78
CA ASP A 477 1.63 3.39 -18.22
C ASP A 477 3.17 3.25 -18.50
N ARG A 478 4.05 3.40 -17.47
CA ARG A 478 5.53 3.33 -17.51
C ARG A 478 6.12 3.04 -16.09
N PRO A 479 7.38 2.55 -15.97
CA PRO A 479 8.08 2.37 -14.68
C PRO A 479 8.06 3.60 -13.78
N VAL A 480 8.06 3.45 -12.46
CA VAL A 480 7.95 4.58 -11.52
C VAL A 480 9.14 5.55 -11.55
N TRP A 481 10.30 5.05 -12.00
CA TRP A 481 11.58 5.74 -11.96
C TRP A 481 11.72 6.85 -13.01
N ASP A 482 12.41 7.92 -12.62
CA ASP A 482 12.83 9.05 -13.48
C ASP A 482 14.29 8.89 -13.93
N ARG A 483 15.09 8.18 -13.15
CA ARG A 483 16.50 7.84 -13.39
C ARG A 483 16.79 6.42 -12.88
N ASP A 484 17.95 5.89 -13.21
CA ASP A 484 18.42 4.59 -12.74
C ASP A 484 18.41 4.51 -11.18
N PRO A 485 17.64 3.58 -10.57
CA PRO A 485 17.54 3.43 -9.12
C PRO A 485 18.84 2.91 -8.47
N THR A 486 19.78 2.36 -9.24
CA THR A 486 21.07 1.87 -8.74
C THR A 486 22.15 2.97 -8.72
N SER A 487 21.79 4.21 -9.05
CA SER A 487 22.70 5.34 -9.08
C SER A 487 22.62 6.25 -7.83
N GLY A 488 23.65 7.06 -7.62
CA GLY A 488 23.65 8.13 -6.60
C GLY A 488 23.51 7.64 -5.16
N PRO A 489 22.99 8.49 -4.25
CA PRO A 489 22.73 8.09 -2.87
C PRO A 489 21.87 6.83 -2.71
N PHE A 490 20.84 6.65 -3.54
CA PHE A 490 19.93 5.50 -3.39
C PHE A 490 20.64 4.19 -3.71
N GLY A 491 21.36 4.12 -4.84
CA GLY A 491 22.21 2.97 -5.18
C GLY A 491 23.24 2.62 -4.11
N ARG A 492 23.91 3.63 -3.54
CA ARG A 492 24.85 3.42 -2.43
C ARG A 492 24.16 2.84 -1.20
N ARG A 493 22.97 3.32 -0.83
CA ARG A 493 22.21 2.75 0.30
C ARG A 493 21.74 1.33 0.01
N LEU A 494 21.38 0.99 -1.23
CA LEU A 494 21.04 -0.39 -1.61
C LEU A 494 22.26 -1.32 -1.37
N ALA A 495 23.45 -0.90 -1.82
CA ALA A 495 24.69 -1.64 -1.59
C ALA A 495 25.03 -1.80 -0.09
N GLU A 496 24.83 -0.75 0.71
CA GLU A 496 25.03 -0.78 2.17
C GLU A 496 24.09 -1.76 2.90
N ASN A 497 22.96 -2.10 2.29
CA ASN A 497 21.96 -3.01 2.86
C ASN A 497 22.01 -4.43 2.30
N VAL A 498 22.95 -4.74 1.40
CA VAL A 498 23.25 -6.13 1.05
C VAL A 498 23.70 -6.88 2.30
N PRO A 499 23.13 -8.07 2.64
CA PRO A 499 23.46 -8.77 3.86
C PRO A 499 24.97 -9.06 3.98
N PRO A 500 25.62 -8.62 5.07
CA PRO A 500 27.05 -8.77 5.25
C PRO A 500 27.41 -10.20 5.67
N GLY A 501 28.69 -10.55 5.51
CA GLY A 501 29.27 -11.78 6.04
C GLY A 501 30.59 -11.50 6.78
N PRO A 502 31.15 -12.52 7.47
CA PRO A 502 30.60 -13.86 7.65
C PRO A 502 29.53 -13.94 8.77
N ILE A 503 28.56 -14.85 8.61
CA ILE A 503 27.60 -15.26 9.63
C ILE A 503 28.21 -16.42 10.40
N SER A 504 28.45 -16.26 11.70
CA SER A 504 29.26 -17.18 12.52
C SER A 504 28.58 -18.51 12.87
N VAL A 505 27.31 -18.68 12.51
CA VAL A 505 26.50 -19.87 12.80
C VAL A 505 26.18 -20.61 11.50
N PRO A 506 25.78 -21.90 11.56
CA PRO A 506 25.37 -22.64 10.38
C PRO A 506 24.36 -21.88 9.52
N LEU A 507 24.63 -21.78 8.21
CA LEU A 507 23.85 -21.01 7.26
C LEU A 507 23.27 -21.91 6.17
N LEU A 508 21.94 -21.99 6.10
CA LEU A 508 21.18 -22.60 5.02
C LEU A 508 20.62 -21.50 4.11
N VAL A 509 20.86 -21.61 2.80
CA VAL A 509 20.25 -20.75 1.79
C VAL A 509 19.53 -21.62 0.77
N GLY A 510 18.21 -21.46 0.65
CA GLY A 510 17.39 -22.16 -0.34
C GLY A 510 16.99 -21.25 -1.48
N GLN A 511 16.93 -21.73 -2.72
CA GLN A 511 16.51 -20.94 -3.89
C GLN A 511 15.65 -21.78 -4.84
N GLY A 512 14.50 -21.24 -5.26
CA GLY A 512 13.72 -21.82 -6.37
C GLY A 512 14.38 -21.48 -7.70
N GLU A 513 14.56 -22.46 -8.59
CA GLU A 513 15.23 -22.23 -9.89
C GLU A 513 14.34 -21.51 -10.90
N ALA A 514 13.02 -21.47 -10.67
CA ALA A 514 12.06 -20.75 -11.50
C ALA A 514 11.65 -19.39 -10.88
N ASP A 515 12.38 -18.91 -9.87
CA ASP A 515 12.11 -17.63 -9.22
C ASP A 515 12.33 -16.46 -10.19
N THR A 516 11.31 -15.63 -10.33
CA THR A 516 11.31 -14.45 -11.22
C THR A 516 11.39 -13.13 -10.45
N LEU A 517 11.38 -13.16 -9.11
CA LEU A 517 11.49 -11.99 -8.26
C LEU A 517 12.90 -11.89 -7.67
N ILE A 518 13.38 -12.96 -7.05
CA ILE A 518 14.75 -13.10 -6.56
C ILE A 518 15.48 -14.00 -7.56
N ALA A 519 16.11 -13.37 -8.56
CA ALA A 519 16.72 -14.09 -9.67
C ALA A 519 17.78 -15.09 -9.17
N PRO A 520 17.70 -16.38 -9.56
CA PRO A 520 18.66 -17.40 -9.11
C PRO A 520 20.11 -17.04 -9.41
N ALA A 521 20.38 -16.37 -10.53
CA ALA A 521 21.72 -15.90 -10.89
C ALA A 521 22.27 -14.87 -9.88
N ALA A 522 21.45 -13.91 -9.46
CA ALA A 522 21.85 -12.91 -8.47
C ALA A 522 22.07 -13.55 -7.09
N GLN A 523 21.24 -14.52 -6.72
CA GLN A 523 21.43 -15.28 -5.48
C GLN A 523 22.72 -16.11 -5.50
N GLN A 524 23.01 -16.78 -6.63
CA GLN A 524 24.25 -17.54 -6.80
C GLN A 524 25.49 -16.65 -6.71
N GLU A 525 25.44 -15.43 -7.25
CA GLU A 525 26.53 -14.46 -7.15
C GLU A 525 26.80 -14.08 -5.69
N TRP A 526 25.76 -13.77 -4.91
CA TRP A 526 25.90 -13.49 -3.49
C TRP A 526 26.49 -14.69 -2.72
N VAL A 527 26.02 -15.91 -2.99
CA VAL A 527 26.56 -17.13 -2.35
C VAL A 527 28.04 -17.32 -2.69
N ARG A 528 28.43 -17.18 -3.97
CA ARG A 528 29.84 -17.27 -4.38
C ARG A 528 30.71 -16.24 -3.68
N ALA A 529 30.24 -15.00 -3.53
CA ALA A 529 30.97 -13.97 -2.82
C ALA A 529 31.20 -14.33 -1.35
N ARG A 530 30.17 -14.83 -0.65
CA ARG A 530 30.29 -15.30 0.74
C ARG A 530 31.25 -16.50 0.86
N CYS A 531 31.15 -17.47 -0.04
CA CYS A 531 32.06 -18.61 -0.08
C CYS A 531 33.52 -18.16 -0.29
N ALA A 532 33.78 -17.18 -1.16
CA ALA A 532 35.11 -16.62 -1.41
C ALA A 532 35.68 -15.89 -0.18
N GLU A 533 34.82 -15.36 0.69
CA GLU A 533 35.17 -14.76 1.99
C GLU A 533 35.37 -15.82 3.10
N GLY A 534 35.24 -17.11 2.79
CA GLY A 534 35.42 -18.22 3.72
C GLY A 534 34.17 -18.62 4.51
N GLN A 535 33.01 -18.07 4.19
CA GLN A 535 31.73 -18.48 4.79
C GLN A 535 31.35 -19.88 4.29
N GLN A 536 30.99 -20.78 5.19
CA GLN A 536 30.31 -22.02 4.82
C GLN A 536 28.82 -21.75 4.60
N VAL A 537 28.29 -22.19 3.45
CA VAL A 537 26.89 -22.03 3.06
C VAL A 537 26.34 -23.38 2.59
N ASP A 538 25.32 -23.90 3.28
CA ASP A 538 24.48 -24.99 2.77
C ASP A 538 23.52 -24.36 1.74
N TYR A 539 23.96 -24.26 0.49
CA TYR A 539 23.17 -23.67 -0.59
C TYR A 539 22.35 -24.74 -1.31
N ARG A 540 21.03 -24.64 -1.32
CA ARG A 540 20.12 -25.60 -1.94
C ARG A 540 19.29 -24.96 -3.04
N THR A 541 19.18 -25.63 -4.18
CA THR A 541 18.30 -25.20 -5.28
C THR A 541 17.17 -26.20 -5.47
N TYR A 542 16.00 -25.68 -5.84
CA TYR A 542 14.77 -26.46 -6.00
C TYR A 542 14.22 -26.30 -7.42
N PRO A 543 14.42 -27.30 -8.30
CA PRO A 543 13.93 -27.25 -9.68
C PRO A 543 12.42 -27.06 -9.77
N GLY A 544 11.98 -26.19 -10.69
CA GLY A 544 10.57 -25.93 -10.96
C GLY A 544 9.81 -25.15 -9.88
N ARG A 545 10.44 -24.83 -8.74
CA ARG A 545 9.86 -23.95 -7.71
C ARG A 545 10.14 -22.48 -8.07
N ASP A 546 9.09 -21.68 -8.03
CA ASP A 546 9.14 -20.22 -8.13
C ASP A 546 9.27 -19.57 -6.74
N HIS A 547 9.15 -18.25 -6.69
CA HIS A 547 9.34 -17.47 -5.46
C HIS A 547 8.44 -17.90 -4.30
N LEU A 548 7.14 -18.17 -4.55
CA LEU A 548 6.17 -18.51 -3.51
C LEU A 548 6.04 -20.01 -3.30
N SER A 549 6.06 -20.79 -4.39
CA SER A 549 5.97 -22.25 -4.33
C SER A 549 7.21 -22.88 -3.66
N LEU A 550 8.32 -22.14 -3.51
CA LEU A 550 9.47 -22.54 -2.71
C LEU A 550 9.11 -22.78 -1.23
N VAL A 551 8.21 -21.98 -0.66
CA VAL A 551 7.85 -22.05 0.77
C VAL A 551 6.44 -22.61 0.99
N ALA A 552 5.75 -23.00 -0.07
CA ALA A 552 4.45 -23.65 0.02
C ALA A 552 4.51 -24.92 0.87
N ALA A 553 3.38 -25.31 1.46
CA ALA A 553 3.30 -26.47 2.35
C ALA A 553 3.73 -27.79 1.66
N ASP A 554 3.51 -27.92 0.35
CA ASP A 554 3.92 -29.09 -0.45
C ASP A 554 5.38 -29.03 -0.93
N SER A 555 6.10 -27.96 -0.61
CA SER A 555 7.47 -27.77 -1.07
C SER A 555 8.43 -28.72 -0.35
N PRO A 556 9.34 -29.42 -1.07
CA PRO A 556 10.40 -30.19 -0.44
C PRO A 556 11.31 -29.32 0.42
N ALA A 557 11.46 -28.03 0.09
CA ALA A 557 12.26 -27.10 0.87
C ALA A 557 11.72 -26.93 2.31
N THR A 558 10.40 -26.99 2.49
CA THR A 558 9.76 -26.89 3.82
C THR A 558 10.11 -28.09 4.69
N ALA A 559 9.98 -29.30 4.16
CA ALA A 559 10.36 -30.52 4.87
C ALA A 559 11.87 -30.55 5.21
N GLU A 560 12.71 -30.11 4.27
CA GLU A 560 14.14 -30.00 4.46
C GLU A 560 14.54 -28.93 5.48
N LEU A 561 13.86 -27.79 5.51
CA LEU A 561 14.04 -26.73 6.50
C LEU A 561 13.75 -27.23 7.91
N LEU A 562 12.63 -27.95 8.07
CA LEU A 562 12.25 -28.58 9.34
C LEU A 562 13.32 -29.59 9.79
N ALA A 563 13.75 -30.49 8.90
CA ALA A 563 14.80 -31.47 9.21
C ALA A 563 16.14 -30.78 9.57
N TRP A 564 16.55 -29.78 8.80
CA TRP A 564 17.76 -29.02 9.06
C TRP A 564 17.70 -28.28 10.40
N THR A 565 16.54 -27.74 10.76
CA THR A 565 16.33 -27.05 12.05
C THR A 565 16.41 -28.00 13.23
N ALA A 566 15.77 -29.17 13.13
CA ALA A 566 15.83 -30.21 14.17
C ALA A 566 17.29 -30.60 14.49
N GLU A 567 18.11 -30.80 13.46
CA GLU A 567 19.53 -31.11 13.63
C GLU A 567 20.33 -30.00 14.31
N ARG A 568 20.00 -28.72 14.10
CA ARG A 568 20.65 -27.61 14.82
C ARG A 568 20.29 -27.66 16.30
N PHE A 569 19.02 -27.92 16.62
CA PHE A 569 18.58 -28.08 18.01
C PHE A 569 19.15 -29.33 18.70
N GLU A 570 19.49 -30.37 17.93
CA GLU A 570 20.19 -31.58 18.40
C GLU A 570 21.73 -31.41 18.49
N GLY A 571 22.28 -30.28 18.01
CA GLY A 571 23.72 -30.00 18.04
C GLY A 571 24.53 -30.76 16.98
N VAL A 572 23.89 -31.23 15.91
CA VAL A 572 24.58 -31.94 14.81
C VAL A 572 25.43 -30.94 14.01
N PRO A 573 26.75 -31.19 13.85
CA PRO A 573 27.63 -30.32 13.08
C PRO A 573 27.15 -30.13 11.64
N ALA A 574 27.20 -28.89 11.13
CA ALA A 574 26.71 -28.54 9.80
C ALA A 574 27.49 -29.21 8.64
N GLY A 575 28.73 -29.67 8.87
CA GLY A 575 29.65 -30.21 7.85
C GLY A 575 29.75 -31.74 7.80
N GLY A 576 28.66 -32.48 8.04
CA GLY A 576 28.67 -33.95 7.95
C GLY A 576 28.92 -34.47 6.51
N PRO A 577 29.54 -35.66 6.33
CA PRO A 577 30.04 -36.16 5.03
C PRO A 577 28.99 -36.39 3.92
N ALA A 578 27.69 -36.32 4.24
CA ALA A 578 26.60 -36.40 3.24
C ALA A 578 26.16 -35.03 2.69
N ARG A 579 26.71 -33.94 3.23
CA ARG A 579 26.48 -32.56 2.77
C ARG A 579 27.79 -32.00 2.25
N GLN A 580 28.11 -32.36 1.02
CA GLN A 580 29.24 -31.78 0.30
C GLN A 580 29.09 -30.25 0.28
N ASP A 581 30.11 -29.57 0.81
CA ASP A 581 30.27 -28.12 0.81
C ASP A 581 30.02 -27.54 -0.58
N ARG A 582 28.83 -26.99 -0.83
CA ARG A 582 28.47 -26.46 -2.17
C ARG A 582 29.20 -25.18 -2.55
N CYS A 583 29.99 -24.60 -1.65
CA CYS A 583 30.98 -23.60 -2.04
C CYS A 583 31.99 -24.18 -3.06
N ALA A 584 32.31 -25.47 -3.00
CA ALA A 584 33.24 -26.13 -3.93
C ALA A 584 32.64 -26.38 -5.32
N ASP A 585 31.31 -26.58 -5.42
CA ASP A 585 30.60 -26.88 -6.67
C ASP A 585 30.23 -25.63 -7.49
N LEU A 586 30.45 -24.43 -6.94
CA LEU A 586 30.12 -23.15 -7.57
C LEU A 586 31.29 -22.51 -8.35
N HIS A 587 32.44 -23.20 -8.42
CA HIS A 587 33.67 -22.77 -9.08
C HIS A 587 33.79 -23.21 -10.54
#